data_AF-A0A069D182-F1
#
_entry.id   AF-A0A069D182-F1
#
_cell.length_a   1.000
_cell.length_b   1.000
_cell.length_c   1.000
_cell.angle_alpha   90.00
_cell.angle_beta   90.00
_cell.angle_gamma   90.00
#
_symmetry.space_group_name_H-M   'P 1'
#
loop_
_entity.id
_entity.type
_entity.pdbx_description
1 polymer ?
#
loop_
_entity_poly.entity_id
_entity_poly.type
_entity_poly.pdbx_seq_one_letter_code
_entity_poly.pdbx_strand_id
1 'polypeptide(L)' 'MSYCFEWGYADNHPNNTEKSQFKIEWAVDEYGNSVQLDKVDFIKVYSAINQDCGWMGEASTEILTIENLHFSK' A
#
# COMPACT_ATOMS: atom_id res chain seq x y z
N MET A 1 5.84 -0.68 -19.80
CA MET A 1 6.30 0.20 -18.71
C MET A 1 5.05 0.64 -17.96
N SER A 2 4.85 0.14 -16.74
CA SER A 2 3.70 0.58 -15.93
C SER A 2 4.02 1.93 -15.31
N TYR A 3 3.05 2.84 -15.29
CA TYR A 3 3.18 4.13 -14.62
C TYR A 3 2.65 4.01 -13.20
N CYS A 4 3.36 4.58 -12.24
CA CYS A 4 2.87 4.66 -10.87
C CYS A 4 1.57 5.48 -10.85
N PHE A 5 0.53 4.98 -10.19
CA PHE A 5 -0.66 5.76 -9.84
C PHE A 5 -0.28 6.98 -8.98
N GLU A 6 -1.12 8.00 -8.94
CA GLU A 6 -0.81 9.21 -8.17
C GLU A 6 -0.97 9.01 -6.66
N TRP A 7 -1.92 8.15 -6.24
CA TRP A 7 -2.21 7.85 -4.83
C TRP A 7 -2.94 6.49 -4.67
N GLY A 8 -3.06 6.02 -3.42
CA GLY A 8 -3.96 4.90 -3.06
C GLY A 8 -3.34 3.50 -2.98
N TYR A 9 -2.06 3.35 -3.35
CA TYR A 9 -1.38 2.05 -3.38
C TYR A 9 0.00 2.15 -2.73
N ALA A 10 0.27 1.29 -1.74
CA ALA A 10 1.55 1.24 -1.04
C ALA A 10 2.65 0.54 -1.86
N ASP A 11 2.30 -0.31 -2.84
CA ASP A 11 3.26 -1.02 -3.72
C ASP A 11 3.37 -0.36 -5.12
N ASN A 12 3.18 0.95 -5.17
CA ASN A 12 3.10 1.68 -6.43
C ASN A 12 4.37 2.46 -6.77
N HIS A 13 5.26 2.63 -5.79
CA HIS A 13 6.57 3.23 -5.94
C HIS A 13 7.64 2.31 -5.34
N PRO A 14 8.93 2.47 -5.68
CA PRO A 14 10.00 1.67 -5.07
C PRO A 14 9.94 1.72 -3.53
N ASN A 15 10.15 0.56 -2.88
CA ASN A 15 10.02 0.35 -1.44
C ASN A 15 10.83 1.31 -0.55
N ASN A 16 11.81 2.00 -1.13
CA ASN A 16 12.66 2.99 -0.45
C ASN A 16 12.13 4.42 -0.57
N THR A 17 10.90 4.63 -1.02
CA THR A 17 10.28 5.95 -1.18
C THR A 17 9.13 6.16 -0.20
N GLU A 18 8.90 7.41 0.25
CA GLU A 18 7.73 7.73 1.09
C GLU A 18 6.40 7.39 0.39
N LYS A 19 6.37 7.39 -0.94
CA LYS A 19 5.19 7.06 -1.74
C LYS A 19 4.83 5.57 -1.73
N SER A 20 5.71 4.72 -1.20
CA SER A 20 5.43 3.31 -0.93
C SER A 20 4.95 3.05 0.52
N GLN A 21 4.78 4.14 1.29
CA GLN A 21 4.31 4.09 2.67
C GLN A 21 2.89 4.67 2.75
N PHE A 22 2.19 4.41 3.85
CA PHE A 22 0.92 5.07 4.17
C PHE A 22 1.01 5.70 5.56
N LYS A 23 0.47 6.93 5.70
CA LYS A 23 0.40 7.64 6.98
C LYS A 23 -0.98 7.47 7.58
N ILE A 24 -1.07 6.88 8.77
CA ILE A 24 -2.35 6.72 9.47
C ILE A 24 -2.99 8.08 9.83
N GLU A 25 -2.18 9.13 9.94
CA GLU A 25 -2.62 10.51 10.16
C GLU A 25 -3.48 11.07 9.01
N TRP A 26 -3.48 10.42 7.85
CA TRP A 26 -4.31 10.81 6.70
C TRP A 26 -5.67 10.11 6.68
N ALA A 27 -6.04 9.42 7.77
CA ALA A 27 -7.35 8.81 7.88
C ALA A 27 -8.46 9.86 7.74
N VAL A 28 -9.51 9.48 7.01
CA VAL A 28 -10.72 10.28 6.82
C VAL A 28 -11.97 9.45 7.13
N ASP A 29 -13.03 10.10 7.59
CA ASP A 29 -14.35 9.49 7.74
C ASP A 29 -15.07 9.32 6.38
N GLU A 30 -16.29 8.78 6.40
CA GLU A 30 -17.12 8.58 5.21
C GLU A 30 -17.49 9.88 4.47
N TYR A 31 -17.36 11.03 5.13
CA TYR A 31 -17.63 12.36 4.57
C TYR A 31 -16.35 13.06 4.11
N GLY A 32 -15.19 12.44 4.26
CA GLY A 32 -13.89 12.99 3.90
C GLY A 32 -13.29 13.93 4.95
N ASN A 33 -13.83 13.98 6.16
CA ASN A 33 -13.23 14.76 7.24
C ASN A 33 -12.04 14.01 7.84
N SER A 34 -10.96 14.75 8.15
CA SER A 34 -9.79 14.18 8.81
C SER A 34 -10.16 13.63 10.20
N VAL A 35 -9.69 12.42 10.49
CA VAL A 35 -9.88 11.76 11.78
C VAL A 35 -8.55 11.29 12.34
N GLN A 36 -8.39 11.39 13.66
CA GLN A 36 -7.22 10.87 14.36
C GLN A 36 -7.53 9.45 14.85
N LEU A 37 -6.72 8.48 14.44
CA LEU A 37 -6.83 7.09 14.87
C LEU A 37 -5.83 6.80 15.99
N ASP A 38 -6.29 6.20 17.09
CA ASP A 38 -5.42 5.79 18.19
C ASP A 38 -4.54 4.59 17.81
N LYS A 39 -5.11 3.64 17.05
CA LYS A 39 -4.44 2.40 16.62
C LYS A 39 -5.13 1.76 15.41
N VAL A 40 -4.46 0.77 14.81
CA VAL A 40 -5.03 -0.14 13.80
C VAL A 40 -5.16 -1.52 14.44
N ASP A 41 -6.39 -1.99 14.65
CA ASP A 41 -6.62 -3.33 15.20
C ASP A 41 -6.49 -4.42 14.14
N PHE A 42 -6.82 -4.12 12.89
CA PHE A 42 -6.80 -5.10 11.79
C PHE A 42 -6.28 -4.47 10.50
N ILE A 43 -5.41 -5.20 9.81
CA ILE A 43 -4.94 -4.85 8.47
C ILE A 43 -5.43 -5.93 7.52
N LYS A 44 -6.16 -5.52 6.48
CA LYS A 44 -6.55 -6.39 5.38
C LYS A 44 -5.79 -5.99 4.12
N VAL A 45 -4.93 -6.87 3.65
CA VAL A 45 -4.16 -6.66 2.42
C VAL A 45 -4.86 -7.41 1.29
N TYR A 46 -5.08 -6.73 0.17
CA TYR A 46 -5.58 -7.32 -1.06
C TYR A 46 -4.60 -7.02 -2.20
N SER A 47 -4.18 -8.04 -2.93
CA SER A 47 -3.54 -7.87 -4.24
C SER A 47 -4.60 -8.01 -5.33
N ALA A 48 -4.59 -7.09 -6.30
CA ALA A 48 -5.60 -7.05 -7.37
C ALA A 48 -5.02 -6.70 -8.75
N ILE A 49 -3.70 -6.83 -8.92
CA ILE A 49 -3.07 -6.66 -10.22
C ILE A 49 -2.71 -8.03 -10.78
N ASN A 50 -3.28 -8.31 -11.95
CA ASN A 50 -2.88 -9.36 -12.87
C ASN A 50 -2.81 -8.68 -14.25
N GLN A 51 -1.61 -8.26 -14.64
CA GLN A 51 -1.38 -7.51 -15.86
C GLN A 51 -0.68 -8.41 -16.90
N ASP A 52 -1.40 -8.75 -17.96
CA ASP A 52 -0.83 -9.41 -19.14
C ASP A 52 0.09 -8.43 -19.90
N CYS A 53 1.36 -8.80 -20.03
CA CYS A 53 2.41 -8.04 -20.71
C CYS A 53 2.80 -8.68 -22.06
N GLY A 54 1.97 -9.55 -22.63
CA GLY A 54 2.20 -10.21 -23.91
C GLY A 54 3.42 -11.12 -23.87
N TRP A 55 4.38 -10.93 -24.79
CA TRP A 55 5.60 -11.75 -24.81
C TRP A 55 6.39 -11.61 -23.49
N MET A 56 6.40 -10.44 -22.85
CA MET A 56 7.15 -10.28 -21.59
C MET A 56 6.54 -11.04 -20.40
N GLY A 57 5.40 -11.70 -20.58
CA GLY A 57 4.75 -12.54 -19.57
C GLY A 57 3.65 -11.79 -18.84
N GLU A 58 3.51 -12.05 -17.54
CA GLU A 58 2.50 -11.48 -16.66
C GLU A 58 3.18 -10.76 -15.50
N ALA A 59 2.55 -9.68 -15.02
CA ALA A 59 2.98 -8.96 -13.83
C ALA A 59 1.84 -8.96 -12.81
N SER A 60 2.10 -9.58 -11.66
CA SER A 60 1.17 -9.63 -10.53
C SER A 60 1.75 -8.95 -9.29
N THR A 61 0.85 -8.47 -8.43
CA THR A 61 1.22 -8.00 -7.09
C THR A 61 1.19 -9.17 -6.11
N GLU A 62 2.29 -9.40 -5.41
CA GLU A 62 2.44 -10.49 -4.46
C GLU A 62 2.72 -9.95 -3.04
N ILE A 63 2.22 -10.65 -2.03
CA ILE A 63 2.52 -10.35 -0.62
C ILE A 63 3.65 -11.28 -0.17
N LEU A 64 4.83 -10.73 0.09
CA LEU A 64 5.98 -11.53 0.50
C LEU A 64 6.06 -11.73 2.03
N THR A 65 5.78 -10.70 2.82
CA THR A 65 5.97 -10.70 4.28
C THR A 65 5.17 -9.60 4.97
N ILE A 66 4.85 -9.84 6.25
CA ILE A 66 4.37 -8.82 7.19
C ILE A 66 5.40 -8.76 8.32
N GLU A 67 5.98 -7.58 8.54
CA GLU A 67 6.98 -7.35 9.59
C GLU A 67 6.51 -6.20 10.51
N ASN A 68 6.65 -6.39 11.82
CA ASN A 68 6.46 -5.30 12.77
C ASN A 68 7.77 -4.52 12.92
N LEU A 69 7.83 -3.31 12.38
CA LEU A 69 9.00 -2.43 12.46
C LEU A 69 9.09 -1.63 13.77
N HIS A 70 8.05 -1.66 14.61
CA HIS A 70 8.10 -1.10 15.95
C HIS A 70 8.69 -2.13 16.91
N PHE A 71 10.00 -2.33 16.79
CA PHE A 71 10.81 -3.04 17.77
C PHE A 71 11.08 -2.11 18.96
N SER A 72 10.10 -1.93 19.84
CA SER A 72 10.39 -1.36 21.16
C SER A 72 10.86 -2.47 22.12
N LYS A 73 11.69 -2.02 23.06
CA LYS A 73 12.66 -2.76 23.88
C LYS A 73 12.05 -3.75 24.88
#